data_AF-A0A7Y5RSK5-F1
#
_entry.id   AF-A0A7Y5RSK5-F1
#
_cell.length_a   1.000
_cell.length_b   1.000
_cell.length_c   1.000
_cell.angle_alpha   90.00
_cell.angle_beta   90.00
_cell.angle_gamma   90.00
#
_symmetry.space_group_name_H-M   'P 1'
#
loop_
_entity.id
_entity.type
_entity.pdbx_description
1 polymer ?
#
loop_
_entity_poly.entity_id
_entity_poly.type
_entity_poly.pdbx_seq_one_letter_code
_entity_poly.pdbx_strand_id
1 'polypeptide(L)'
;MIPLIMDIEYSDAGDVVVGYGYNMWEVLEDDQWMQEISAHFHCAIRYTEESVFTDIEVDSEYDVVPFDPSVALLGSGPAMEIFYAYEMSDGIHLAYSDNGGATFSEVARAGTIAFMPSMHARIQDGVTRCDLLYLESTSGGNELRNLHWDDFNGGAGILELRVLYAVEYIGGGGEVPDWWEGSTDGVSFDRCNAVGWFGFDAVTNGDDVAVIVHEQSTDTASYGNGWWGGDVSFAQAGRASQASMVLLPGMTDAVAASEADVNRARLLILD
;
A
#
# COMPACT_ATOMS: atom_id res chain seq x y z
N MET A 1 4.15 25.24 -4.00
CA MET A 1 4.20 23.82 -4.38
C MET A 1 5.22 23.15 -3.49
N ILE A 2 4.82 22.15 -2.70
CA ILE A 2 5.72 21.32 -1.90
C ILE A 2 5.56 19.92 -2.48
N PRO A 3 6.56 19.36 -3.19
CA PRO A 3 6.47 17.99 -3.69
C PRO A 3 6.38 17.04 -2.50
N LEU A 4 5.43 16.12 -2.57
CA LEU A 4 5.33 15.00 -1.64
C LEU A 4 6.12 13.81 -2.20
N ILE A 5 6.17 12.72 -1.42
CA ILE A 5 6.99 11.52 -1.66
C ILE A 5 6.92 11.10 -3.14
N MET A 6 8.09 10.78 -3.69
CA MET A 6 8.28 10.51 -5.11
C MET A 6 8.77 9.08 -5.25
N ASP A 7 8.26 8.38 -6.26
CA ASP A 7 8.83 7.12 -6.72
C ASP A 7 9.64 7.37 -8.00
N ILE A 8 10.76 6.67 -8.13
CA ILE A 8 11.72 6.89 -9.23
C ILE A 8 12.14 5.55 -9.80
N GLU A 9 11.92 5.40 -11.09
CA GLU A 9 12.28 4.21 -11.84
C GLU A 9 13.28 4.52 -12.97
N TYR A 10 14.12 3.53 -13.27
CA TYR A 10 15.13 3.61 -14.31
C TYR A 10 14.95 2.49 -15.33
N SER A 11 14.91 2.82 -16.62
CA SER A 11 15.02 1.78 -17.65
C SER A 11 16.45 1.26 -17.77
N ASP A 12 16.61 0.06 -18.31
CA ASP A 12 17.92 -0.52 -18.63
C ASP A 12 18.75 0.36 -19.59
N ALA A 13 18.09 1.19 -20.39
CA ALA A 13 18.75 2.14 -21.29
C ALA A 13 19.29 3.38 -20.55
N GLY A 14 18.77 3.68 -19.36
CA GLY A 14 19.10 4.88 -18.57
C GLY A 14 18.05 6.00 -18.64
N ASP A 15 16.83 5.70 -19.11
CA ASP A 15 15.71 6.63 -19.01
C ASP A 15 15.27 6.74 -17.56
N VAL A 16 14.71 7.88 -17.18
CA VAL A 16 14.26 8.15 -15.81
C VAL A 16 12.78 8.48 -15.84
N VAL A 17 11.99 7.80 -15.01
CA VAL A 17 10.58 8.07 -14.76
C VAL A 17 10.42 8.44 -13.29
N VAL A 18 9.77 9.56 -13.02
CA VAL A 18 9.50 10.04 -11.66
C VAL A 18 7.99 10.22 -11.51
N GLY A 19 7.38 9.42 -10.65
CA GLY A 19 6.00 9.64 -10.22
C GLY A 19 5.98 10.55 -8.99
N TYR A 20 5.17 11.60 -9.03
CA TYR A 20 5.10 12.54 -7.92
C TYR A 20 3.76 13.25 -7.85
N GLY A 21 3.46 13.77 -6.67
CA GLY A 21 2.25 14.54 -6.43
C GLY A 21 2.51 15.82 -5.65
N TYR A 22 1.65 16.81 -5.84
CA TYR A 22 1.69 18.04 -5.07
C TYR A 22 0.31 18.64 -4.87
N ASN A 23 0.18 19.41 -3.80
CA ASN A 23 -0.99 20.24 -3.56
C ASN A 23 -0.79 21.64 -4.14
N MET A 24 -1.82 22.14 -4.83
CA MET A 24 -2.00 23.57 -4.99
C MET A 24 -2.87 24.11 -3.87
N TRP A 25 -2.53 25.31 -3.42
CA TRP A 25 -3.30 26.06 -2.44
C TRP A 25 -3.81 27.31 -3.12
N GLU A 26 -5.12 27.46 -3.22
CA GLU A 26 -5.73 28.70 -3.68
C GLU A 26 -6.06 29.63 -2.51
N VAL A 27 -5.73 30.91 -2.68
CA VAL A 27 -6.13 31.97 -1.75
C VAL A 27 -7.47 32.49 -2.23
N LEU A 28 -8.52 32.31 -1.42
CA LEU A 28 -9.83 32.90 -1.72
C LEU A 28 -9.76 34.43 -1.62
N GLU A 29 -10.60 35.14 -2.37
CA GLU A 29 -10.75 36.60 -2.28
C GLU A 29 -10.91 37.04 -0.81
N ASP A 30 -10.29 38.18 -0.48
CA ASP A 30 -10.20 38.82 0.85
C ASP A 30 -9.13 38.33 1.85
N ASP A 31 -8.09 37.61 1.44
CA ASP A 31 -6.91 37.29 2.29
C ASP A 31 -7.24 36.49 3.58
N GLN A 32 -8.45 35.96 3.75
CA GLN A 32 -8.89 35.45 5.05
C GLN A 32 -8.81 33.92 5.21
N TRP A 33 -8.86 33.12 4.14
CA TRP A 33 -8.76 31.66 4.24
C TRP A 33 -8.18 31.02 2.96
N MET A 34 -7.22 30.09 3.12
CA MET A 34 -6.82 29.16 2.05
C MET A 34 -7.85 28.04 2.03
N GLN A 35 -8.58 27.88 0.94
CA GLN A 35 -9.63 26.87 0.85
C GLN A 35 -9.75 26.35 -0.58
N GLU A 36 -8.67 25.73 -1.06
CA GLU A 36 -8.74 24.70 -2.09
C GLU A 36 -7.42 23.95 -2.05
N ILE A 37 -7.49 22.65 -1.75
CA ILE A 37 -6.37 21.72 -1.88
C ILE A 37 -6.71 20.88 -3.10
N SER A 38 -6.17 21.20 -4.27
CA SER A 38 -6.19 20.26 -5.39
C SER A 38 -4.91 19.43 -5.34
N ALA A 39 -5.08 18.12 -5.25
CA ALA A 39 -4.05 17.14 -5.50
C ALA A 39 -3.81 17.09 -7.01
N HIS A 40 -2.56 17.24 -7.43
CA HIS A 40 -2.13 17.01 -8.80
C HIS A 40 -1.12 15.86 -8.81
N PHE A 41 -1.35 14.88 -9.66
CA PHE A 41 -0.48 13.72 -9.87
C PHE A 41 0.22 13.85 -11.21
N HIS A 42 1.54 13.74 -11.21
CA HIS A 42 2.38 14.01 -12.36
C HIS A 42 3.39 12.87 -12.57
N CYS A 43 3.71 12.64 -13.83
CA CYS A 43 4.79 11.78 -14.25
C CYS A 43 5.80 12.62 -15.03
N ALA A 44 7.03 12.72 -14.50
CA ALA A 44 8.15 13.35 -15.18
C ALA A 44 9.05 12.29 -15.82
N ILE A 45 9.29 12.41 -17.12
CA ILE A 45 10.06 11.46 -17.93
C ILE A 45 11.27 12.17 -18.52
N ARG A 46 12.44 11.53 -18.48
CA ARG A 46 13.64 11.97 -19.21
C ARG A 46 14.26 10.79 -19.91
N TYR A 47 14.32 10.83 -21.24
CA TYR A 47 15.02 9.80 -21.99
C TYR A 47 16.54 9.94 -21.83
N THR A 48 17.26 8.84 -22.00
CA THR A 48 18.71 8.73 -21.76
C THR A 48 19.54 9.82 -22.44
N GLU A 49 19.17 10.18 -23.67
CA GLU A 49 19.88 11.19 -24.47
C GLU A 49 19.40 12.64 -24.21
N GLU A 50 18.40 12.82 -23.35
CA GLU A 50 17.79 14.12 -23.06
C GLU A 50 18.35 14.76 -21.78
N SER A 51 18.41 16.10 -21.81
CA SER A 51 18.89 16.92 -20.70
C SER A 51 17.78 17.54 -19.86
N VAL A 52 16.52 17.38 -20.27
CA VAL A 52 15.34 17.98 -19.63
C VAL A 52 14.28 16.92 -19.43
N PHE A 53 13.49 17.06 -18.36
CA PHE A 53 12.31 16.24 -18.14
C PHE A 53 11.14 16.79 -18.96
N THR A 54 10.36 15.89 -19.55
CA THR A 54 8.99 16.16 -19.98
C THR A 54 8.07 15.84 -18.79
N ASP A 55 7.21 16.77 -18.42
CA ASP A 55 6.29 16.63 -17.29
C ASP A 55 4.85 16.56 -17.78
N ILE A 56 4.12 15.54 -17.32
CA ILE A 56 2.75 15.26 -17.74
C ILE A 56 1.88 15.10 -16.49
N GLU A 57 0.79 15.86 -16.43
CA GLU A 57 -0.27 15.65 -15.44
C GLU A 57 -1.01 14.36 -15.81
N VAL A 58 -1.02 13.41 -14.87
CA VAL A 58 -1.70 12.12 -14.98
C VAL A 58 -3.17 12.31 -14.59
N ASP A 59 -3.41 12.97 -13.46
CA ASP A 59 -4.74 13.21 -12.91
C ASP A 59 -4.74 14.33 -11.85
N SER A 60 -5.93 14.77 -11.44
CA SER A 60 -6.13 15.74 -10.37
C SER A 60 -7.44 15.53 -9.62
N GLU A 61 -7.44 15.72 -8.31
CA GLU A 61 -8.65 15.66 -7.48
C GLU A 61 -8.64 16.76 -6.41
N TYR A 62 -9.83 17.29 -6.10
CA TYR A 62 -10.02 18.25 -5.02
C TYR A 62 -10.18 17.56 -3.66
N ASP A 63 -9.73 18.24 -2.61
CA ASP A 63 -9.85 17.81 -1.21
C ASP A 63 -9.10 16.49 -0.89
N VAL A 64 -8.10 16.15 -1.71
CA VAL A 64 -7.20 15.01 -1.52
C VAL A 64 -5.78 15.50 -1.27
N VAL A 65 -4.98 14.71 -0.55
CA VAL A 65 -3.54 14.93 -0.42
C VAL A 65 -2.84 13.86 -1.25
N PRO A 66 -1.98 14.24 -2.22
CA PRO A 66 -1.36 13.29 -3.13
C PRO A 66 -0.15 12.64 -2.46
N PHE A 67 -0.43 11.65 -1.62
CA PHE A 67 0.59 10.82 -1.00
C PHE A 67 0.97 9.64 -1.88
N ASP A 68 2.25 9.26 -1.76
CA ASP A 68 2.83 8.00 -2.19
C ASP A 68 2.45 7.52 -3.61
N PRO A 69 2.58 8.34 -4.68
CA PRO A 69 2.49 7.80 -6.02
C PRO A 69 3.60 6.77 -6.26
N SER A 70 3.28 5.68 -6.94
CA SER A 70 4.25 4.65 -7.34
C SER A 70 4.25 4.44 -8.84
N VAL A 71 5.44 4.22 -9.39
CA VAL A 71 5.67 3.96 -10.81
C VAL A 71 6.38 2.64 -11.00
N ALA A 72 6.04 1.95 -12.08
CA ALA A 72 6.84 0.86 -12.62
C ALA A 72 6.95 1.04 -14.14
N LEU A 73 8.01 0.51 -14.74
CA LEU A 73 8.20 0.62 -16.19
C LEU A 73 8.64 -0.69 -16.82
N LEU A 74 8.37 -0.84 -18.11
CA LEU A 74 8.93 -1.88 -18.96
C LEU A 74 9.44 -1.29 -20.27
N GLY A 75 10.58 -1.81 -20.73
CA GLY A 75 11.23 -1.31 -21.94
C GLY A 75 11.95 0.03 -21.72
N SER A 76 12.08 0.81 -22.79
CA SER A 76 12.88 2.05 -22.80
C SER A 76 12.47 2.97 -23.96
N GLY A 77 12.80 4.26 -23.84
CA GLY A 77 12.57 5.25 -24.88
C GLY A 77 11.09 5.52 -25.17
N PRO A 78 10.76 6.01 -26.38
CA PRO A 78 9.38 6.40 -26.74
C PRO A 78 8.34 5.26 -26.78
N ALA A 79 8.77 4.00 -26.64
CA ALA A 79 7.90 2.83 -26.59
C ALA A 79 7.88 2.17 -25.20
N MET A 80 8.46 2.84 -24.20
CA MET A 80 8.42 2.39 -22.81
C MET A 80 6.97 2.38 -22.31
N GLU A 81 6.62 1.29 -21.64
CA GLU A 81 5.37 1.16 -20.90
C GLU A 81 5.57 1.71 -19.49
N ILE A 82 4.65 2.55 -19.02
CA ILE A 82 4.67 3.14 -17.68
C ILE A 82 3.36 2.78 -16.98
N PHE A 83 3.48 2.18 -15.81
CA PHE A 83 2.39 1.85 -14.91
C PHE A 83 2.47 2.80 -13.72
N TYR A 84 1.36 3.45 -13.39
CA TYR A 84 1.32 4.52 -12.42
C TYR A 84 0.16 4.28 -11.46
N ALA A 85 0.43 4.32 -10.15
CA ALA A 85 -0.57 4.16 -9.10
C ALA A 85 -0.52 5.32 -8.12
N TYR A 86 -1.69 5.75 -7.63
CA TYR A 86 -1.81 6.89 -6.73
C TYR A 86 -3.06 6.84 -5.88
N GLU A 87 -3.02 7.48 -4.71
CA GLU A 87 -4.13 7.55 -3.76
C GLU A 87 -5.12 8.67 -4.12
N MET A 88 -6.39 8.32 -4.19
CA MET A 88 -7.52 9.22 -4.42
C MET A 88 -8.59 9.01 -3.34
N SER A 89 -9.63 9.84 -3.32
CA SER A 89 -10.64 9.82 -2.24
C SER A 89 -11.42 8.50 -2.14
N ASP A 90 -11.48 7.73 -3.22
CA ASP A 90 -12.22 6.48 -3.34
C ASP A 90 -11.36 5.23 -3.51
N GLY A 91 -10.03 5.33 -3.33
CA GLY A 91 -9.10 4.19 -3.37
C GLY A 91 -7.81 4.49 -4.13
N ILE A 92 -7.13 3.45 -4.59
CA ILE A 92 -5.96 3.57 -5.46
C ILE A 92 -6.42 3.63 -6.92
N HIS A 93 -5.96 4.64 -7.64
CA HIS A 93 -6.20 4.77 -9.08
C HIS A 93 -4.98 4.28 -9.85
N LEU A 94 -5.26 3.64 -10.99
CA LEU A 94 -4.25 3.08 -11.88
C LEU A 94 -4.32 3.77 -13.24
N ALA A 95 -3.18 4.31 -13.65
CA ALA A 95 -2.98 4.91 -14.95
C ALA A 95 -1.86 4.17 -15.71
N TYR A 96 -2.02 4.12 -17.03
CA TYR A 96 -1.10 3.42 -17.92
C TYR A 96 -0.71 4.31 -19.10
N SER A 97 0.55 4.19 -19.52
CA SER A 97 1.07 4.77 -20.75
C SER A 97 1.84 3.72 -21.56
N ASP A 98 1.55 3.60 -22.84
CA ASP A 98 2.25 2.73 -23.80
C ASP A 98 3.20 3.49 -24.74
N ASN A 99 3.42 4.78 -24.47
CA ASN A 99 4.08 5.70 -25.38
C ASN A 99 5.14 6.58 -24.69
N GLY A 100 5.86 5.99 -23.74
CA GLY A 100 6.93 6.66 -23.00
C GLY A 100 6.43 7.81 -22.12
N GLY A 101 5.19 7.72 -21.63
CA GLY A 101 4.60 8.73 -20.74
C GLY A 101 4.05 9.95 -21.46
N ALA A 102 3.94 9.95 -22.80
CA ALA A 102 3.39 11.10 -23.53
C ALA A 102 1.90 11.32 -23.24
N THR A 103 1.15 10.25 -23.00
CA THR A 103 -0.24 10.28 -22.53
C THR A 103 -0.49 9.16 -21.56
N PHE A 104 -1.40 9.39 -20.60
CA PHE A 104 -1.92 8.38 -19.69
C PHE A 104 -3.40 8.15 -19.93
N SER A 105 -3.83 6.90 -19.76
CA SER A 105 -5.24 6.52 -19.62
C SER A 105 -5.47 6.03 -18.19
N GLU A 106 -6.49 6.55 -17.50
CA GLU A 106 -7.02 5.92 -16.28
C GLU A 106 -7.74 4.64 -16.69
N VAL A 107 -7.36 3.53 -16.06
CA VAL A 107 -7.75 2.20 -16.54
C VAL A 107 -8.55 1.44 -15.50
N ALA A 108 -8.20 1.61 -14.22
CA ALA A 108 -8.67 0.77 -13.14
C ALA A 108 -8.58 1.48 -11.79
N ARG A 109 -9.32 0.95 -10.81
CA ARG A 109 -9.30 1.38 -9.40
C ARG A 109 -9.20 0.15 -8.49
N ALA A 110 -8.55 0.32 -7.35
CA ALA A 110 -8.29 -0.74 -6.39
C ALA A 110 -8.57 -0.31 -4.95
N GLY A 111 -9.20 -1.21 -4.19
CA GLY A 111 -9.61 -0.95 -2.80
C GLY A 111 -10.63 0.18 -2.67
N THR A 112 -11.02 0.49 -1.44
CA THR A 112 -11.91 1.63 -1.14
C THR A 112 -11.34 2.56 -0.07
N ILE A 113 -10.65 2.00 0.94
CA ILE A 113 -9.89 2.77 1.93
C ILE A 113 -8.46 2.23 1.87
N ALA A 114 -7.80 2.54 0.77
CA ALA A 114 -6.52 1.96 0.38
C ALA A 114 -5.42 3.04 0.28
N PHE A 115 -4.19 2.65 0.61
CA PHE A 115 -3.05 3.56 0.70
C PHE A 115 -1.72 2.81 0.52
N MET A 116 -0.64 3.57 0.35
CA MET A 116 0.72 3.14 0.06
C MET A 116 0.79 2.18 -1.14
N PRO A 117 0.38 2.61 -2.34
CA PRO A 117 0.53 1.79 -3.52
C PRO A 117 2.01 1.54 -3.84
N SER A 118 2.34 0.35 -4.32
CA SER A 118 3.66 -0.02 -4.82
C SER A 118 3.49 -0.89 -6.07
N MET A 119 3.99 -0.38 -7.18
CA MET A 119 3.82 -0.98 -8.50
C MET A 119 5.02 -1.85 -8.87
N HIS A 120 4.74 -3.04 -9.42
CA HIS A 120 5.76 -3.97 -9.87
C HIS A 120 5.42 -4.50 -11.25
N ALA A 121 6.13 -4.02 -12.27
CA ALA A 121 5.99 -4.51 -13.63
C ALA A 121 7.14 -5.47 -13.98
N ARG A 122 6.81 -6.59 -14.62
CA ARG A 122 7.78 -7.57 -15.13
C ARG A 122 7.25 -8.32 -16.35
N ILE A 123 8.15 -8.99 -17.06
CA ILE A 123 7.77 -9.97 -18.07
C ILE A 123 7.81 -11.35 -17.42
N GLN A 124 6.66 -12.01 -17.31
CA GLN A 124 6.52 -13.37 -16.78
C GLN A 124 5.97 -14.28 -17.86
N ASP A 125 6.66 -15.40 -18.13
CA ASP A 125 6.30 -16.34 -19.20
C ASP A 125 6.09 -15.70 -20.59
N GLY A 126 6.77 -14.58 -20.85
CA GLY A 126 6.67 -13.82 -22.09
C GLY A 126 5.45 -12.90 -22.20
N VAL A 127 4.72 -12.70 -21.10
CA VAL A 127 3.58 -11.78 -21.00
C VAL A 127 3.91 -10.68 -19.99
N THR A 128 3.45 -9.46 -20.25
CA THR A 128 3.53 -8.38 -19.28
C THR A 128 2.66 -8.69 -18.08
N ARG A 129 3.26 -8.70 -16.89
CA ARG A 129 2.58 -8.78 -15.60
C ARG A 129 2.83 -7.49 -14.84
N CYS A 130 1.77 -6.91 -14.33
CA CYS A 130 1.84 -5.79 -13.41
C CYS A 130 1.10 -6.16 -12.13
N ASP A 131 1.82 -6.15 -11.01
CA ASP A 131 1.24 -6.37 -9.69
C ASP A 131 1.25 -5.04 -8.92
N LEU A 132 0.12 -4.71 -8.31
CA LEU A 132 -0.04 -3.60 -7.39
C LEU A 132 -0.13 -4.15 -5.97
N LEU A 133 0.85 -3.81 -5.15
CA LEU A 133 0.76 -3.97 -3.70
C LEU A 133 0.18 -2.72 -3.06
N TYR A 134 -0.72 -2.88 -2.11
CA TYR A 134 -1.27 -1.75 -1.34
C TYR A 134 -1.79 -2.21 0.02
N LEU A 135 -1.92 -1.28 0.96
CA LEU A 135 -2.60 -1.52 2.23
C LEU A 135 -4.06 -1.12 2.10
N GLU A 136 -4.96 -1.97 2.59
CA GLU A 136 -6.39 -1.65 2.69
C GLU A 136 -6.85 -1.68 4.15
N SER A 137 -7.56 -0.64 4.59
CA SER A 137 -8.16 -0.58 5.91
C SER A 137 -9.39 -1.47 5.98
N THR A 138 -9.45 -2.31 7.02
CA THR A 138 -10.57 -3.21 7.32
C THR A 138 -11.01 -3.07 8.77
N SER A 139 -12.10 -3.74 9.14
CA SER A 139 -12.59 -3.75 10.53
C SER A 139 -11.57 -4.30 11.55
N GLY A 140 -10.57 -5.06 11.11
CA GLY A 140 -9.55 -5.63 11.98
C GLY A 140 -8.23 -4.84 12.04
N GLY A 141 -8.04 -3.84 11.18
CA GLY A 141 -6.74 -3.21 10.92
C GLY A 141 -6.44 -3.18 9.42
N ASN A 142 -5.17 -3.04 9.06
CA ASN A 142 -4.74 -2.96 7.67
C ASN A 142 -4.37 -4.34 7.11
N GLU A 143 -4.70 -4.58 5.85
CA GLU A 143 -4.35 -5.79 5.11
C GLU A 143 -3.49 -5.43 3.90
N LEU A 144 -2.40 -6.17 3.69
CA LEU A 144 -1.67 -6.11 2.43
C LEU A 144 -2.48 -6.82 1.33
N ARG A 145 -2.68 -6.14 0.21
CA ARG A 145 -3.36 -6.65 -0.97
C ARG A 145 -2.38 -6.76 -2.11
N ASN A 146 -2.53 -7.78 -2.95
CA ASN A 146 -1.88 -7.86 -4.24
C ASN A 146 -2.95 -7.86 -5.33
N LEU A 147 -2.90 -6.89 -6.21
CA LEU A 147 -3.79 -6.82 -7.36
C LEU A 147 -2.97 -7.14 -8.59
N HIS A 148 -3.37 -8.21 -9.26
CA HIS A 148 -2.82 -8.58 -10.55
C HIS A 148 -3.58 -7.82 -11.63
N TRP A 149 -2.86 -6.97 -12.37
CA TRP A 149 -3.40 -6.11 -13.41
C TRP A 149 -2.93 -6.61 -14.78
N ASP A 150 -3.88 -7.21 -15.52
CA ASP A 150 -3.60 -7.87 -16.81
C ASP A 150 -4.15 -7.08 -18.02
N ASP A 151 -5.06 -6.13 -17.78
CA ASP A 151 -5.71 -5.36 -18.83
C ASP A 151 -5.46 -3.86 -18.66
N PHE A 152 -4.40 -3.39 -19.32
CA PHE A 152 -3.98 -1.99 -19.30
C PHE A 152 -4.83 -1.07 -20.20
N ASN A 153 -5.81 -1.61 -20.93
CA ASN A 153 -6.59 -0.87 -21.93
C ASN A 153 -8.10 -0.77 -21.56
N GLY A 154 -8.44 -0.96 -20.29
CA GLY A 154 -9.77 -0.62 -19.74
C GLY A 154 -10.76 -1.77 -19.68
N GLY A 155 -10.29 -3.02 -19.67
CA GLY A 155 -11.16 -4.17 -19.42
C GLY A 155 -11.22 -4.58 -17.95
N ALA A 156 -12.33 -5.24 -17.60
CA ALA A 156 -12.74 -5.66 -16.26
C ALA A 156 -11.87 -6.76 -15.60
N GLY A 157 -10.62 -6.91 -16.02
CA GLY A 157 -9.68 -7.94 -15.56
C GLY A 157 -8.82 -7.45 -14.42
N ILE A 158 -9.43 -7.15 -13.28
CA ILE A 158 -8.70 -6.99 -12.02
C ILE A 158 -8.83 -8.32 -11.28
N LEU A 159 -7.75 -9.09 -11.20
CA LEU A 159 -7.70 -10.25 -10.31
C LEU A 159 -7.10 -9.78 -8.98
N GLU A 160 -7.97 -9.46 -8.02
CA GLU A 160 -7.52 -9.15 -6.67
C GLU A 160 -7.12 -10.44 -5.95
N LEU A 161 -5.82 -10.63 -5.79
CA LEU A 161 -5.24 -11.71 -5.00
C LEU A 161 -5.00 -11.19 -3.58
N ARG A 162 -5.82 -11.65 -2.66
CA ARG A 162 -5.64 -11.29 -1.25
C ARG A 162 -4.38 -11.97 -0.71
N VAL A 163 -3.30 -11.23 -0.54
CA VAL A 163 -2.14 -11.65 0.26
C VAL A 163 -2.54 -11.50 1.74
N LEU A 164 -3.38 -12.41 2.24
CA LEU A 164 -3.76 -12.50 3.65
C LEU A 164 -2.54 -12.71 4.56
N TYR A 165 -1.86 -11.62 4.93
CA TYR A 165 -1.58 -11.41 6.34
C TYR A 165 -2.64 -10.46 6.86
N ALA A 166 -3.85 -11.02 6.92
CA ALA A 166 -4.93 -10.46 7.70
C ALA A 166 -4.56 -10.65 9.15
N VAL A 167 -4.72 -9.58 9.92
CA VAL A 167 -5.22 -9.63 11.29
C VAL A 167 -5.52 -11.06 11.76
N GLU A 168 -4.56 -11.72 12.42
CA GLU A 168 -4.89 -12.95 13.13
C GLU A 168 -5.56 -12.50 14.42
N TYR A 169 -6.89 -12.46 14.40
CA TYR A 169 -7.67 -12.36 15.62
C TYR A 169 -7.61 -13.73 16.31
N ILE A 170 -6.70 -13.85 17.28
CA ILE A 170 -6.65 -15.01 18.15
C ILE A 170 -7.76 -14.76 19.19
N GLY A 171 -8.98 -15.16 18.84
CA GLY A 171 -10.17 -14.80 19.59
C GLY A 171 -10.19 -15.27 21.06
N GLY A 172 -10.96 -14.54 21.85
CA GLY A 172 -11.39 -14.77 23.25
C GLY A 172 -10.87 -16.03 23.92
N GLY A 173 -9.70 -15.90 24.54
CA GLY A 173 -9.06 -16.98 25.30
C GLY A 173 -7.65 -16.65 25.77
N GLY A 174 -7.16 -15.43 25.51
CA GLY A 174 -5.86 -14.98 25.99
C GLY A 174 -5.73 -15.17 27.50
N GLU A 175 -4.60 -15.72 27.93
CA GLU A 175 -4.25 -15.72 29.35
C GLU A 175 -4.26 -14.28 29.85
N VAL A 176 -4.91 -14.07 30.99
CA VAL A 176 -4.93 -12.76 31.66
C VAL A 176 -3.49 -12.35 31.92
N PRO A 177 -3.05 -11.17 31.46
CA PRO A 177 -1.67 -10.76 31.65
C PRO A 177 -1.29 -10.73 33.14
N ASP A 178 -0.08 -11.19 33.48
CA ASP A 178 0.41 -11.33 34.87
C ASP A 178 0.37 -10.02 35.70
N TRP A 179 0.27 -8.87 35.02
CA TRP A 179 0.21 -7.53 35.62
C TRP A 179 -1.23 -7.05 35.91
N TRP A 180 -2.26 -7.79 35.48
CA TRP A 180 -3.65 -7.44 35.73
C TRP A 180 -4.08 -7.89 37.13
N GLU A 181 -4.26 -6.94 38.03
CA GLU A 181 -4.65 -7.20 39.44
C GLU A 181 -6.17 -7.35 39.65
N GLY A 182 -6.99 -7.32 38.58
CA GLY A 182 -8.46 -7.38 38.64
C GLY A 182 -9.06 -8.78 38.49
N SER A 183 -10.32 -8.96 38.90
CA SER A 183 -11.05 -10.23 38.68
C SER A 183 -11.29 -10.47 37.19
N THR A 184 -11.13 -11.72 36.74
CA THR A 184 -11.33 -12.14 35.34
C THR A 184 -12.80 -12.30 34.95
N ASP A 185 -13.72 -12.13 35.90
CA ASP A 185 -15.16 -12.25 35.67
C ASP A 185 -15.65 -11.13 34.74
N GLY A 186 -16.08 -11.50 33.53
CA GLY A 186 -16.66 -10.58 32.54
C GLY A 186 -15.66 -9.83 31.65
N VAL A 187 -14.36 -10.17 31.71
CA VAL A 187 -13.32 -9.58 30.84
C VAL A 187 -12.96 -10.57 29.73
N SER A 188 -13.04 -10.14 28.47
CA SER A 188 -12.47 -10.87 27.33
C SER A 188 -11.16 -10.22 26.90
N PHE A 189 -10.11 -11.02 26.76
CA PHE A 189 -8.85 -10.60 26.16
C PHE A 189 -8.77 -11.14 24.75
N ASP A 190 -8.61 -10.22 23.81
CA ASP A 190 -8.50 -10.49 22.39
C ASP A 190 -7.11 -10.04 21.90
N ARG A 191 -6.37 -10.96 21.30
CA ARG A 191 -5.10 -10.63 20.66
C ARG A 191 -5.32 -10.44 19.17
N CYS A 192 -4.78 -9.35 18.63
CA CYS A 192 -4.82 -9.01 17.21
C CYS A 192 -3.39 -8.91 16.67
N ASN A 193 -3.02 -9.75 15.70
CA ASN A 193 -1.77 -9.61 14.94
C ASN A 193 -2.06 -8.89 13.63
N ALA A 194 -1.81 -7.58 13.51
CA ALA A 194 -2.05 -6.83 12.27
C ALA A 194 -0.73 -6.53 11.54
N VAL A 195 -0.78 -6.34 10.22
CA VAL A 195 0.30 -5.59 9.54
C VAL A 195 0.26 -4.17 10.11
N GLY A 196 1.39 -3.78 10.70
CA GLY A 196 1.51 -2.58 11.49
C GLY A 196 1.32 -1.32 10.64
N TRP A 197 1.00 -0.23 11.32
CA TRP A 197 0.71 1.08 10.75
C TRP A 197 1.86 1.72 9.95
N PHE A 198 3.02 1.08 9.88
CA PHE A 198 4.28 1.67 9.42
C PHE A 198 4.66 1.32 7.99
N GLY A 199 3.88 0.47 7.30
CA GLY A 199 4.05 0.23 5.87
C GLY A 199 4.74 -1.09 5.51
N PHE A 200 4.94 -1.25 4.20
CA PHE A 200 5.72 -2.31 3.58
C PHE A 200 6.70 -1.69 2.60
N ASP A 201 7.67 -2.48 2.17
CA ASP A 201 8.54 -2.17 1.04
C ASP A 201 8.64 -3.43 0.18
N ALA A 202 8.85 -3.26 -1.12
CA ALA A 202 8.82 -4.36 -2.06
C ALA A 202 9.75 -4.12 -3.24
N VAL A 203 10.34 -5.20 -3.75
CA VAL A 203 11.27 -5.16 -4.87
C VAL A 203 11.08 -6.37 -5.77
N THR A 204 11.13 -6.15 -7.08
CA THR A 204 11.10 -7.21 -8.08
C THR A 204 12.47 -7.90 -8.20
N ASN A 205 12.49 -9.22 -8.28
CA ASN A 205 13.68 -10.01 -8.55
C ASN A 205 13.36 -11.13 -9.56
N GLY A 206 13.53 -10.84 -10.85
CA GLY A 206 13.14 -11.78 -11.91
C GLY A 206 11.63 -11.94 -11.95
N ASP A 207 11.16 -13.18 -11.81
CA ASP A 207 9.72 -13.50 -11.80
C ASP A 207 9.06 -13.27 -10.43
N ASP A 208 9.87 -13.05 -9.38
CA ASP A 208 9.39 -12.91 -8.01
C ASP A 208 9.24 -11.44 -7.59
N VAL A 209 8.27 -11.15 -6.71
CA VAL A 209 8.22 -9.90 -5.93
C VAL A 209 8.54 -10.21 -4.47
N ALA A 210 9.65 -9.66 -3.99
CA ALA A 210 10.10 -9.78 -2.60
C ALA A 210 9.54 -8.62 -1.77
N VAL A 211 8.70 -8.93 -0.79
CA VAL A 211 8.01 -7.93 0.04
C VAL A 211 8.50 -8.03 1.48
N ILE A 212 8.90 -6.91 2.07
CA ILE A 212 9.14 -6.80 3.50
C ILE A 212 7.99 -6.03 4.16
N VAL A 213 7.32 -6.67 5.12
CA VAL A 213 6.23 -6.04 5.88
C VAL A 213 6.67 -5.77 7.31
N HIS A 214 6.27 -4.61 7.85
CA HIS A 214 6.32 -4.36 9.28
C HIS A 214 5.02 -4.86 9.92
N GLU A 215 5.10 -5.95 10.67
CA GLU A 215 4.00 -6.49 11.46
C GLU A 215 4.01 -5.92 12.89
N GLN A 216 2.83 -5.57 13.39
CA GLN A 216 2.62 -5.14 14.77
C GLN A 216 1.56 -6.01 15.47
N SER A 217 1.95 -6.65 16.57
CA SER A 217 1.01 -7.38 17.43
C SER A 217 0.43 -6.46 18.51
N THR A 218 -0.89 -6.40 18.64
CA THR A 218 -1.54 -5.62 19.71
C THR A 218 -2.43 -6.53 20.55
N ASP A 219 -2.28 -6.46 21.87
CA ASP A 219 -3.20 -7.09 22.81
C ASP A 219 -4.31 -6.08 23.13
N THR A 220 -5.57 -6.47 22.91
CA THR A 220 -6.76 -5.67 23.23
C THR A 220 -7.54 -6.33 24.37
N ALA A 221 -7.79 -5.60 25.45
CA ALA A 221 -8.71 -6.04 26.49
C ALA A 221 -10.07 -5.36 26.25
N SER A 222 -11.15 -6.15 26.17
CA SER A 222 -12.52 -5.66 26.12
C SER A 222 -13.25 -6.01 27.43
N TYR A 223 -13.84 -5.00 28.06
CA TYR A 223 -14.63 -5.17 29.28
C TYR A 223 -16.12 -4.99 28.97
N GLY A 224 -16.83 -6.12 28.86
CA GLY A 224 -18.28 -6.10 28.73
C GLY A 224 -18.94 -5.91 30.09
N ASN A 225 -19.03 -4.67 30.58
CA ASN A 225 -19.91 -4.42 31.73
C ASN A 225 -21.34 -4.51 31.22
N GLY A 226 -21.94 -5.69 31.32
CA GLY A 226 -23.36 -5.88 31.12
C GLY A 226 -24.09 -4.95 32.06
N TRP A 227 -24.46 -3.77 31.57
CA TRP A 227 -25.70 -3.03 31.82
C TRP A 227 -25.65 -1.58 31.29
N TRP A 228 -24.49 -0.96 31.06
CA TRP A 228 -24.42 0.41 30.50
C TRP A 228 -23.14 0.66 29.68
N GLY A 229 -23.31 0.60 28.35
CA GLY A 229 -22.58 1.31 27.27
C GLY A 229 -21.10 1.67 27.41
N GLY A 230 -20.29 1.02 26.57
CA GLY A 230 -19.01 1.54 26.07
C GLY A 230 -17.89 0.50 26.10
N ASP A 231 -17.51 -0.02 24.94
CA ASP A 231 -16.25 -0.74 24.79
C ASP A 231 -15.10 0.24 25.00
N VAL A 232 -14.27 -0.01 26.01
CA VAL A 232 -13.02 0.73 26.21
C VAL A 232 -11.89 -0.16 25.74
N SER A 233 -11.38 0.09 24.53
CA SER A 233 -10.23 -0.60 23.96
C SER A 233 -8.94 0.11 24.38
N PHE A 234 -8.06 -0.61 25.06
CA PHE A 234 -6.68 -0.19 25.30
C PHE A 234 -5.78 -0.95 24.32
N ALA A 235 -5.10 -0.23 23.42
CA ALA A 235 -4.04 -0.80 22.61
C ALA A 235 -2.75 -0.76 23.45
N GLN A 236 -2.23 -1.92 23.85
CA GLN A 236 -0.91 -2.02 24.44
C GLN A 236 -0.06 -3.03 23.67
N ALA A 237 1.23 -2.74 23.58
CA ALA A 237 2.22 -3.57 22.90
C ALA A 237 2.16 -5.00 23.47
N GLY A 238 1.67 -5.96 22.67
CA GLY A 238 1.38 -7.31 23.12
C GLY A 238 2.62 -8.19 23.26
N ARG A 239 2.55 -9.29 24.01
CA ARG A 239 3.64 -10.29 24.02
C ARG A 239 3.73 -10.97 22.65
N ALA A 240 4.95 -11.18 22.16
CA ALA A 240 5.25 -11.96 20.95
C ALA A 240 4.49 -13.29 20.94
N SER A 241 3.56 -13.48 20.00
CA SER A 241 2.91 -14.77 19.76
C SER A 241 3.65 -15.56 18.68
N GLN A 242 3.61 -16.90 18.78
CA GLN A 242 3.99 -17.77 17.68
C GLN A 242 2.90 -17.69 16.62
N ALA A 243 2.98 -16.70 15.73
CA ALA A 243 2.12 -16.63 14.57
C ALA A 243 2.39 -17.88 13.71
N SER A 244 1.36 -18.69 13.51
CA SER A 244 1.44 -19.85 12.63
C SER A 244 1.58 -19.36 11.18
N MET A 245 2.63 -19.77 10.48
CA MET A 245 2.83 -19.43 9.07
C MET A 245 1.82 -20.20 8.22
N VAL A 246 0.91 -19.49 7.56
CA VAL A 246 0.04 -20.04 6.51
C VAL A 246 0.50 -19.42 5.19
N LEU A 247 1.20 -20.20 4.36
CA LEU A 247 1.52 -19.79 2.99
C LEU A 247 0.24 -19.80 2.14
N LEU A 248 0.03 -18.74 1.36
CA LEU A 248 -1.16 -18.55 0.54
C LEU A 248 -0.92 -18.96 -0.92
N PRO A 249 -1.99 -19.08 -1.73
CA PRO A 249 -1.86 -19.18 -3.18
C PRO A 249 -1.02 -18.03 -3.72
N GLY A 250 0.04 -18.36 -4.44
CA GLY A 250 0.99 -17.42 -5.04
C GLY A 250 2.19 -17.02 -4.16
N MET A 251 2.35 -17.63 -2.98
CA MET A 251 3.52 -17.42 -2.12
C MET A 251 4.43 -18.65 -2.14
N THR A 252 5.72 -18.45 -2.42
CA THR A 252 6.68 -19.56 -2.51
C THR A 252 7.48 -19.77 -1.22
N ASP A 253 7.68 -18.73 -0.41
CA ASP A 253 8.41 -18.81 0.87
C ASP A 253 8.10 -17.62 1.80
N ALA A 254 8.42 -17.76 3.10
CA ALA A 254 8.42 -16.66 4.06
C ALA A 254 9.53 -16.81 5.11
N VAL A 255 10.29 -15.73 5.36
CA VAL A 255 11.36 -15.71 6.37
C VAL A 255 10.99 -14.74 7.49
N ALA A 256 10.86 -15.26 8.71
CA ALA A 256 10.63 -14.44 9.91
C ALA A 256 11.96 -13.90 10.46
N ALA A 257 12.03 -12.60 10.76
CA ALA A 257 13.10 -12.03 11.58
C ALA A 257 12.93 -12.43 13.06
N SER A 258 14.03 -12.39 13.83
CA SER A 258 14.12 -12.89 15.21
C SER A 258 13.03 -12.35 16.15
N GLU A 259 12.52 -13.20 17.04
CA GLU A 259 11.39 -12.99 17.98
C GLU A 259 11.59 -11.96 19.12
N ALA A 260 12.35 -10.89 18.92
CA ALA A 260 12.47 -9.84 19.92
C ALA A 260 11.46 -8.71 19.63
N ASP A 261 10.45 -8.61 20.49
CA ASP A 261 9.46 -7.53 20.60
C ASP A 261 8.33 -7.46 19.53
N VAL A 262 7.34 -6.63 19.87
CA VAL A 262 5.99 -6.39 19.32
C VAL A 262 5.98 -5.98 17.83
N ASN A 263 7.16 -5.76 17.27
CA ASN A 263 7.40 -5.30 15.91
C ASN A 263 8.26 -6.34 15.18
N ARG A 264 7.76 -6.89 14.07
CA ARG A 264 8.51 -7.87 13.27
C ARG A 264 8.64 -7.40 11.83
N ALA A 265 9.79 -7.64 11.25
CA ALA A 265 9.97 -7.59 9.80
C ALA A 265 9.80 -9.00 9.23
N ARG A 266 9.04 -9.15 8.14
CA ARG A 266 8.86 -10.44 7.46
C ARG A 266 9.09 -10.29 5.97
N LEU A 267 9.84 -11.22 5.38
CA LEU A 267 10.04 -11.33 3.94
C LEU A 267 9.00 -12.30 3.35
N LEU A 268 8.28 -11.87 2.31
CA LEU A 268 7.34 -12.65 1.52
C LEU A 268 7.83 -12.71 0.08
N ILE A 269 7.68 -13.85 -0.59
CA ILE A 269 7.99 -13.99 -2.03
C ILE A 269 6.70 -14.30 -2.77
N LEU A 270 6.31 -13.43 -3.70
CA LEU A 270 5.15 -13.59 -4.57
C LEU A 270 5.61 -14.09 -5.95
N ASP A 271 4.96 -15.14 -6.47
CA ASP A 271 5.18 -15.67 -7.83
C ASP A 271 4.37 -14.94 -8.90
#